data_AF-A0A0G2EAT4-F1
#
_entry.id   AF-A0A0G2EAT4-F1
#
_cell.length_a   1.000
_cell.length_b   1.000
_cell.length_c   1.000
_cell.angle_alpha   90.00
_cell.angle_beta   90.00
_cell.angle_gamma   90.00
#
_symmetry.space_group_name_H-M   'P 1'
#
loop_
_entity.id
_entity.type
_entity.pdbx_description
1 polymer ?
#
loop_
_entity_poly.entity_id
_entity_poly.type
_entity_poly.pdbx_seq_one_letter_code
_entity_poly.pdbx_strand_id
1 'polypeptide(L)'
;MATTSEEWLKKFKAAEKDLYKSLAQKDPTFAEIDTLLTRIRNAFENLPISIPYDAETRLWDAHSKINGRYRKQLSKFHGEEGKRRPVEKRKLEKHYVDFIKSSMRFYRGHIQRLASQHPAIKDLAQVAGKLNMDTTTIDEVSVPTEEVKKATLQSCHATLIRLGDLSRYRETELKSRERNWGPATGYYELALSINKESGLPHNQMAVIALADGNHLRALYRLYRAQAVKSPHPSARNNLDIEFSKIIHLKEKNELFSQGGIRGGVSAERTVEAWFLYFHARCDKGAQWAEYEDAENELLSQLSVLLKDRPVEGQLERSTSLLQRVTLINIAAEYVARQRAAEQKDNEGFLAAYRFYEQLNLKTFSNLLHIMTGELAEKGELTSVLRRILPALRNYSGWLLTNVSFLVAQHDDPFLGMHIKFFWTTYAKALTSLAATFPVENLPAPISYMLSEDEDTIGFVPLYNDDTSRRYYGVDDELKPCHRKEHIPTEAPHLEMLFRESTEHVATSTQSTA
;
A
#
# COMPACT_ATOMS: atom_id res chain seq x y z
N MET A 1 -20.97 42.36 13.79
CA MET A 1 -19.83 41.90 14.61
C MET A 1 -19.40 40.54 14.08
N ALA A 2 -18.18 40.41 13.57
CA ALA A 2 -17.67 39.12 13.11
C ALA A 2 -17.60 38.17 14.31
N THR A 3 -18.22 36.99 14.19
CA THR A 3 -18.18 35.94 15.23
C THR A 3 -16.72 35.48 15.37
N THR A 4 -16.18 35.48 16.59
CA THR A 4 -14.77 35.12 16.80
C THR A 4 -14.56 33.61 16.67
N SER A 5 -13.32 33.17 16.41
CA SER A 5 -13.02 31.73 16.31
C SER A 5 -13.33 30.97 17.60
N GLU A 6 -13.23 31.63 18.76
CA GLU A 6 -13.60 31.07 20.06
C GLU A 6 -15.11 30.82 20.18
N GLU A 7 -15.94 31.72 19.66
CA GLU A 7 -17.38 31.56 19.64
C GLU A 7 -17.81 30.38 18.75
N TRP A 8 -17.16 30.20 17.59
CA TRP A 8 -17.39 29.05 16.74
C TRP A 8 -16.97 27.74 17.39
N LEU A 9 -15.84 27.72 18.10
CA LEU A 9 -15.41 26.54 18.86
C LEU A 9 -16.41 26.19 19.97
N LYS A 10 -16.94 27.19 20.67
CA LYS A 10 -18.00 26.99 21.66
C LYS A 10 -19.26 26.40 21.04
N LYS A 11 -19.69 26.92 19.87
CA LYS A 11 -20.83 26.39 19.11
C LYS A 11 -20.61 24.94 18.68
N PHE A 12 -19.42 24.61 18.19
CA PHE A 12 -19.03 23.25 17.81
C PHE A 12 -19.15 22.27 18.99
N LYS A 13 -18.50 22.59 20.11
CA LYS A 13 -18.52 21.75 21.32
C LYS A 13 -19.93 21.59 21.90
N ALA A 14 -20.76 22.63 21.84
CA ALA A 14 -22.15 22.56 22.29
C ALA A 14 -22.98 21.62 21.38
N ALA A 15 -22.88 21.76 20.06
CA ALA A 15 -23.60 20.91 19.12
C ALA A 15 -23.17 19.44 19.20
N GLU A 16 -21.88 19.17 19.42
CA GLU A 16 -21.37 17.82 19.66
C GLU A 16 -21.95 17.20 20.94
N LYS A 17 -21.98 17.95 22.03
CA LYS A 17 -22.58 17.51 23.30
C LYS A 17 -24.06 17.16 23.13
N ASP A 18 -24.80 17.99 22.38
CA ASP A 18 -26.21 17.74 22.09
C ASP A 18 -26.40 16.48 21.24
N LEU A 19 -25.56 16.26 20.22
CA LEU A 19 -25.55 15.03 19.42
C LEU A 19 -25.34 13.80 20.29
N TYR A 20 -24.36 13.82 21.19
CA TYR A 20 -24.06 12.64 22.02
C TYR A 20 -25.19 12.34 23.01
N LYS A 21 -25.84 13.38 23.56
CA LYS A 21 -27.05 13.22 24.37
C LYS A 21 -28.18 12.59 23.56
N SER A 22 -28.43 13.08 22.33
CA SER A 22 -29.45 12.52 21.44
C SER A 22 -29.15 11.05 21.12
N LEU A 23 -27.91 10.71 20.73
CA LEU A 23 -27.50 9.35 20.40
C LEU A 23 -27.63 8.36 21.58
N ALA A 24 -27.54 8.85 22.83
CA ALA A 24 -27.71 8.04 24.04
C ALA A 24 -29.19 7.76 24.38
N GLN A 25 -30.13 8.48 23.78
CA GLN A 25 -31.56 8.21 23.96
C GLN A 25 -31.97 6.90 23.27
N LYS A 26 -33.07 6.30 23.75
CA LYS A 26 -33.55 5.00 23.28
C LYS A 26 -33.89 5.02 21.78
N ASP A 27 -34.57 6.06 21.31
CA ASP A 27 -35.05 6.19 19.93
C ASP A 27 -34.94 7.62 19.34
N PRO A 28 -33.74 8.24 19.27
CA PRO A 28 -33.59 9.51 18.55
C PRO A 28 -33.92 9.34 17.07
N THR A 29 -34.59 10.35 16.51
CA THR A 29 -35.03 10.33 15.11
C THR A 29 -33.87 10.62 14.16
N PHE A 30 -33.92 10.11 12.92
CA PHE A 30 -32.91 10.43 11.91
C PHE A 30 -32.83 11.93 11.63
N ALA A 31 -33.99 12.62 11.62
CA ALA A 31 -34.06 14.05 11.39
C ALA A 31 -33.36 14.88 12.49
N GLU A 32 -33.50 14.49 13.75
CA GLU A 32 -32.77 15.12 14.86
C GLU A 32 -31.26 14.96 14.72
N ILE A 33 -30.80 13.74 14.42
CA ILE A 33 -29.38 13.44 14.23
C ILE A 33 -28.83 14.26 13.04
N ASP A 34 -29.54 14.31 11.92
CA ASP A 34 -29.14 15.08 10.73
C ASP A 34 -29.06 16.59 11.02
N THR A 35 -30.01 17.12 11.80
CA THR A 35 -30.03 18.53 12.21
C THR A 35 -28.82 18.85 13.10
N LEU A 36 -28.52 18.01 14.09
CA LEU A 36 -27.38 18.19 14.98
C LEU A 36 -26.05 18.04 14.24
N LEU A 37 -25.96 17.06 13.34
CA LEU A 37 -24.78 16.89 12.49
C LEU A 37 -24.54 18.09 11.57
N THR A 38 -25.60 18.67 11.01
CA THR A 38 -25.52 19.89 10.19
C THR A 38 -25.01 21.07 11.02
N ARG A 39 -25.48 21.22 12.27
CA ARG A 39 -24.98 22.26 13.19
C ARG A 39 -23.49 22.09 13.50
N ILE A 40 -23.03 20.86 13.76
CA ILE A 40 -21.62 20.56 14.02
C ILE A 40 -20.77 20.91 12.78
N ARG A 41 -21.20 20.47 11.59
CA ARG A 41 -20.50 20.75 10.33
C ARG A 41 -20.39 22.25 10.06
N ASN A 42 -21.49 22.99 10.16
CA ASN A 42 -21.48 24.44 9.96
C ASN A 42 -20.53 25.13 10.95
N ALA A 43 -20.57 24.76 12.23
CA ALA A 43 -19.67 25.34 13.23
C ALA A 43 -18.19 25.03 12.91
N PHE A 44 -17.90 23.82 12.44
CA PHE A 44 -16.55 23.41 12.03
C PHE A 44 -16.03 24.21 10.82
N GLU A 45 -16.86 24.42 9.79
CA GLU A 45 -16.43 25.13 8.57
C GLU A 45 -16.08 26.61 8.80
N ASN A 46 -16.54 27.19 9.91
CA ASN A 46 -16.21 28.55 10.32
C ASN A 46 -15.00 28.61 11.26
N LEU A 47 -14.39 27.47 11.60
CA LEU A 47 -13.12 27.45 12.33
C LEU A 47 -11.96 27.69 11.34
N PRO A 48 -10.99 28.55 11.67
CA PRO A 48 -9.76 28.65 10.88
C PRO A 48 -9.02 27.32 10.85
N ILE A 49 -8.31 27.06 9.74
CA ILE A 49 -7.50 25.85 9.52
C ILE A 49 -6.44 25.67 10.62
N SER A 50 -5.96 26.78 11.21
CA SER A 50 -4.97 26.77 12.30
C SER A 50 -5.51 26.24 13.64
N ILE A 51 -6.83 26.04 13.79
CA ILE A 51 -7.42 25.49 15.02
C ILE A 51 -7.25 23.96 15.07
N PRO A 52 -6.95 23.37 16.25
CA PRO A 52 -6.22 22.11 16.36
C PRO A 52 -6.92 20.90 15.74
N TYR A 53 -6.09 19.92 15.37
CA TYR A 53 -6.43 18.54 14.97
C TYR A 53 -7.55 17.87 15.80
N ASP A 54 -7.76 18.33 17.04
CA ASP A 54 -8.87 17.91 17.90
C ASP A 54 -10.24 18.15 17.25
N ALA A 55 -10.48 19.31 16.63
CA ALA A 55 -11.80 19.62 16.04
C ALA A 55 -12.15 18.68 14.88
N GLU A 56 -11.16 18.41 14.02
CA GLU A 56 -11.29 17.45 12.93
C GLU A 56 -11.51 16.02 13.42
N THR A 57 -10.73 15.60 14.41
CA THR A 57 -10.83 14.26 15.01
C THR A 57 -12.20 14.06 15.65
N ARG A 58 -12.66 15.04 16.42
CA ARG A 58 -13.98 15.05 17.06
C ARG A 58 -15.14 15.07 16.07
N LEU A 59 -15.00 15.83 14.98
CA LEU A 59 -15.98 15.81 13.89
C LEU A 59 -16.07 14.41 13.29
N TRP A 60 -14.94 13.75 13.05
CA TRP A 60 -14.92 12.39 12.56
C TRP A 60 -15.48 11.39 13.56
N ASP A 61 -15.22 11.55 14.86
CA ASP A 61 -15.79 10.72 15.92
C ASP A 61 -17.31 10.84 15.97
N ALA A 62 -17.86 12.05 15.77
CA ALA A 62 -19.29 12.27 15.63
C ALA A 62 -19.87 11.48 14.44
N HIS A 63 -19.24 11.56 13.26
CA HIS A 63 -19.66 10.77 12.09
C HIS A 63 -19.55 9.26 12.35
N SER A 64 -18.46 8.81 12.99
CA SER A 64 -18.19 7.42 13.30
C SER A 64 -19.21 6.84 14.29
N LYS A 65 -19.62 7.61 15.29
CA LYS A 65 -20.69 7.23 16.23
C LYS A 65 -22.05 7.10 15.54
N ILE A 66 -22.39 8.03 14.65
CA ILE A 66 -23.62 7.95 13.84
C ILE A 66 -23.58 6.70 12.95
N ASN A 67 -22.46 6.46 12.25
CA ASN A 67 -22.26 5.25 11.45
C ASN A 67 -22.39 3.98 12.30
N GLY A 68 -21.78 3.94 13.48
CA GLY A 68 -21.91 2.81 14.42
C GLY A 68 -23.36 2.50 14.79
N ARG A 69 -24.19 3.54 15.00
CA ARG A 69 -25.63 3.39 15.23
C ARG A 69 -26.33 2.79 14.01
N TYR A 70 -26.06 3.30 12.80
CA TYR A 70 -26.63 2.74 11.56
C TYR A 70 -26.23 1.27 11.38
N ARG A 71 -24.95 0.92 11.55
CA ARG A 71 -24.45 -0.46 11.45
C ARG A 71 -25.19 -1.40 12.41
N LYS A 72 -25.37 -0.99 13.68
CA LYS A 72 -26.13 -1.75 14.69
C LYS A 72 -27.61 -1.91 14.34
N GLN A 73 -28.21 -0.95 13.65
CA GLN A 73 -29.60 -1.06 13.20
C GLN A 73 -29.71 -1.94 11.94
N LEU A 74 -28.84 -1.74 10.96
CA LEU A 74 -28.78 -2.52 9.72
C LEU A 74 -28.51 -4.00 10.01
N SER A 75 -27.69 -4.30 11.02
CA SER A 75 -27.39 -5.68 11.39
C SER A 75 -28.61 -6.49 11.82
N LYS A 76 -29.68 -5.84 12.32
CA LYS A 76 -30.96 -6.48 12.68
C LYS A 76 -31.79 -6.90 11.47
N PHE A 77 -31.46 -6.40 10.28
CA PHE A 77 -32.14 -6.76 9.03
C PHE A 77 -31.29 -7.72 8.18
N HIS A 78 -30.24 -8.30 8.75
CA HIS A 78 -29.51 -9.40 8.13
C HIS A 78 -30.32 -10.71 8.19
N GLY A 79 -30.21 -11.54 7.15
CA GLY A 79 -30.88 -12.84 7.10
C GLY A 79 -32.41 -12.77 6.93
N GLU A 80 -33.12 -13.70 7.59
CA GLU A 80 -34.57 -13.89 7.45
C GLU A 80 -35.39 -12.69 7.94
N GLU A 81 -34.92 -11.95 8.94
CA GLU A 81 -35.63 -10.81 9.51
C GLU A 81 -35.76 -9.65 8.49
N GLY A 82 -34.74 -9.48 7.64
CA GLY A 82 -34.78 -8.55 6.50
C GLY A 82 -35.75 -8.95 5.40
N LYS A 83 -36.02 -10.26 5.23
CA LYS A 83 -37.01 -10.77 4.26
C LYS A 83 -38.44 -10.55 4.76
N ARG A 84 -38.66 -10.64 6.08
CA ARG A 84 -39.98 -10.45 6.72
C ARG A 84 -40.40 -8.98 6.77
N ARG A 85 -39.45 -8.04 6.86
CA ARG A 85 -39.70 -6.58 6.93
C ARG A 85 -38.98 -5.80 5.82
N PRO A 86 -39.30 -6.07 4.55
CA PRO A 86 -38.56 -5.50 3.42
C PRO A 86 -38.72 -3.97 3.31
N VAL A 87 -39.87 -3.42 3.71
CA VAL A 87 -40.14 -1.98 3.64
C VAL A 87 -39.30 -1.20 4.67
N GLU A 88 -39.29 -1.66 5.93
CA GLU A 88 -38.48 -1.06 6.99
C GLU A 88 -36.99 -1.12 6.66
N LYS A 89 -36.53 -2.28 6.15
CA LYS A 89 -35.15 -2.45 5.67
C LYS A 89 -34.79 -1.42 4.60
N ARG A 90 -35.58 -1.31 3.53
CA ARG A 90 -35.33 -0.35 2.44
C ARG A 90 -35.34 1.10 2.94
N LYS A 91 -36.22 1.43 3.87
CA LYS A 91 -36.28 2.78 4.48
C LYS A 91 -35.00 3.08 5.28
N LEU A 92 -34.52 2.13 6.08
CA LEU A 92 -33.27 2.27 6.82
C LEU A 92 -32.05 2.36 5.91
N GLU A 93 -31.97 1.51 4.88
CA GLU A 93 -30.91 1.55 3.86
C GLU A 93 -30.90 2.90 3.13
N LYS A 94 -32.07 3.45 2.80
CA LYS A 94 -32.19 4.79 2.21
C LYS A 94 -31.62 5.87 3.14
N HIS A 95 -32.04 5.91 4.40
CA HIS A 95 -31.49 6.86 5.38
C HIS A 95 -29.97 6.73 5.53
N TYR A 96 -29.45 5.50 5.53
CA TYR A 96 -28.02 5.27 5.60
C TYR A 96 -27.28 5.80 4.37
N VAL A 97 -27.79 5.53 3.16
CA VAL A 97 -27.23 6.06 1.92
C VAL A 97 -27.26 7.59 1.91
N ASP A 98 -28.34 8.21 2.37
CA ASP A 98 -28.46 9.66 2.45
C ASP A 98 -27.45 10.26 3.43
N PHE A 99 -27.26 9.64 4.60
CA PHE A 99 -26.20 9.99 5.55
C PHE A 99 -24.80 9.90 4.93
N ILE A 100 -24.48 8.79 4.25
CA ILE A 100 -23.17 8.62 3.60
C ILE A 100 -22.97 9.69 2.52
N LYS A 101 -23.95 9.89 1.62
CA LYS A 101 -23.84 10.89 0.54
C LYS A 101 -23.69 12.31 1.08
N SER A 102 -24.47 12.67 2.10
CA SER A 102 -24.38 13.96 2.78
C SER A 102 -23.00 14.16 3.40
N SER A 103 -22.46 13.14 4.07
CA SER A 103 -21.11 13.16 4.66
C SER A 103 -20.01 13.29 3.61
N MET A 104 -20.09 12.53 2.52
CA MET A 104 -19.13 12.62 1.42
C MET A 104 -19.16 13.99 0.75
N ARG A 105 -20.35 14.58 0.55
CA ARG A 105 -20.48 15.94 0.01
C ARG A 105 -19.79 16.97 0.91
N PHE A 106 -20.02 16.86 2.22
CA PHE A 106 -19.38 17.74 3.19
C PHE A 106 -17.84 17.65 3.13
N TYR A 107 -17.26 16.45 3.21
CA TYR A 107 -15.80 16.29 3.18
C TYR A 107 -15.17 16.65 1.83
N ARG A 108 -15.87 16.44 0.71
CA ARG A 108 -15.45 16.94 -0.60
C ARG A 108 -15.44 18.47 -0.64
N GLY A 109 -16.47 19.11 -0.08
CA GLY A 109 -16.52 20.57 0.07
C GLY A 109 -15.40 21.12 0.95
N HIS A 110 -14.99 20.37 2.00
CA HIS A 110 -13.83 20.73 2.82
C HIS A 110 -12.53 20.72 2.01
N ILE A 111 -12.26 19.66 1.23
CA ILE A 111 -11.08 19.63 0.34
C ILE A 111 -11.11 20.78 -0.67
N GLN A 112 -12.28 21.04 -1.27
CA GLN A 112 -12.45 22.15 -2.21
C GLN A 112 -12.09 23.49 -1.56
N ARG A 113 -12.56 23.74 -0.33
CA ARG A 113 -12.21 24.95 0.44
C ARG A 113 -10.70 25.04 0.71
N LEU A 114 -10.08 23.95 1.17
CA LEU A 114 -8.63 23.91 1.41
C LEU A 114 -7.86 24.28 0.12
N ALA A 115 -8.27 23.72 -1.02
CA ALA A 115 -7.62 23.95 -2.31
C ALA A 115 -7.80 25.40 -2.79
N SER A 116 -8.99 25.97 -2.66
CA SER A 116 -9.26 27.37 -3.00
C SER A 116 -8.50 28.36 -2.11
N GLN A 117 -8.32 28.05 -0.83
CA GLN A 117 -7.58 28.92 0.10
C GLN A 117 -6.06 28.85 -0.07
N HIS A 118 -5.54 27.76 -0.64
CA HIS A 118 -4.11 27.54 -0.79
C HIS A 118 -3.75 27.01 -2.19
N PRO A 119 -4.02 27.78 -3.27
CA PRO A 119 -3.81 27.32 -4.65
C PRO A 119 -2.32 27.11 -4.99
N ALA A 120 -1.40 27.70 -4.22
CA ALA A 120 0.04 27.51 -4.38
C ALA A 120 0.53 26.10 -3.96
N ILE A 121 -0.28 25.31 -3.25
CA ILE A 121 0.09 23.96 -2.82
C ILE A 121 -0.20 22.97 -3.97
N LYS A 122 0.84 22.62 -4.73
CA LYS A 122 0.75 21.74 -5.93
C LYS A 122 0.04 20.41 -5.67
N ASP A 123 0.39 19.70 -4.59
CA ASP A 123 -0.21 18.40 -4.27
C ASP A 123 -1.73 18.50 -4.03
N LEU A 124 -2.16 19.58 -3.37
CA LEU A 124 -3.57 19.84 -3.10
C LEU A 124 -4.33 20.20 -4.38
N ALA A 125 -3.72 21.01 -5.24
CA ALA A 125 -4.28 21.31 -6.57
C ALA A 125 -4.43 20.04 -7.43
N GLN A 126 -3.44 19.13 -7.39
CA GLN A 126 -3.52 17.85 -8.10
C GLN A 126 -4.68 16.98 -7.58
N VAL A 127 -4.89 16.93 -6.26
CA VAL A 127 -6.04 16.21 -5.66
C VAL A 127 -7.36 16.85 -6.10
N ALA A 128 -7.48 18.18 -6.03
CA ALA A 128 -8.69 18.88 -6.43
C ALA A 128 -9.03 18.66 -7.92
N GLY A 129 -8.02 18.70 -8.79
CA GLY A 129 -8.14 18.39 -10.21
C GLY A 129 -8.63 16.96 -10.45
N LYS A 130 -8.03 15.96 -9.80
CA LYS A 130 -8.48 14.55 -9.90
C LYS A 130 -9.90 14.31 -9.39
N LEU A 131 -10.36 15.16 -8.48
CA LEU A 131 -11.73 15.11 -7.97
C LEU A 131 -12.72 15.96 -8.78
N ASN A 132 -12.26 16.62 -9.86
CA ASN A 132 -13.03 17.56 -10.69
C ASN A 132 -13.70 18.67 -9.86
N MET A 133 -12.92 19.30 -8.97
CA MET A 133 -13.39 20.38 -8.11
C MET A 133 -13.12 21.75 -8.74
N ASP A 134 -14.11 22.64 -8.68
CA ASP A 134 -13.90 24.05 -8.98
C ASP A 134 -13.17 24.72 -7.82
N THR A 135 -11.98 25.25 -8.08
CA THR A 135 -11.12 25.86 -7.06
C THR A 135 -10.92 27.36 -7.27
N THR A 136 -11.73 27.98 -8.14
CA THR A 136 -11.64 29.41 -8.44
C THR A 136 -11.59 30.25 -7.16
N THR A 137 -10.52 31.01 -7.00
CA THR A 137 -10.33 31.96 -5.90
C THR A 137 -10.42 33.39 -6.44
N ILE A 138 -11.03 34.28 -5.65
CA ILE A 138 -11.16 35.71 -5.96
C ILE A 138 -10.07 36.52 -5.22
N ASP A 139 -9.40 35.92 -4.24
CA ASP A 139 -8.43 36.57 -3.37
C ASP A 139 -6.99 36.45 -3.91
N GLU A 140 -6.13 37.42 -3.57
CA GLU A 140 -4.70 37.40 -3.91
C GLU A 140 -4.01 36.15 -3.34
N VAL A 141 -3.24 35.47 -4.19
CA VAL A 141 -2.54 34.23 -3.82
C VAL A 141 -1.35 34.56 -2.92
N SER A 142 -1.53 34.44 -1.61
CA SER A 142 -0.40 34.45 -0.67
C SER A 142 0.31 33.09 -0.67
N VAL A 143 1.65 33.08 -0.70
CA VAL A 143 2.43 31.86 -0.50
C VAL A 143 2.28 31.42 0.96
N PRO A 144 1.72 30.22 1.23
CA PRO A 144 1.56 29.74 2.61
C PRO A 144 2.93 29.43 3.23
N THR A 145 3.06 29.64 4.55
CA THR A 145 4.26 29.18 5.28
C THR A 145 4.34 27.65 5.26
N GLU A 146 5.53 27.07 5.49
CA GLU A 146 5.69 25.61 5.50
C GLU A 146 4.84 24.93 6.60
N GLU A 147 4.61 25.59 7.73
CA GLU A 147 3.71 25.10 8.78
C GLU A 147 2.26 25.02 8.29
N VAL A 148 1.79 26.06 7.60
CA VAL A 148 0.43 26.11 7.03
C VAL A 148 0.30 25.06 5.93
N LYS A 149 1.28 24.95 5.03
CA LYS A 149 1.31 23.93 3.98
C LYS A 149 1.24 22.52 4.56
N LYS A 150 2.05 22.22 5.58
CA LYS A 150 2.04 20.91 6.27
C LYS A 150 0.68 20.63 6.92
N ALA A 151 0.11 21.58 7.66
CA ALA A 151 -1.19 21.42 8.31
C ALA A 151 -2.32 21.20 7.28
N THR A 152 -2.32 21.97 6.18
CA THR A 152 -3.30 21.84 5.10
C THR A 152 -3.21 20.47 4.41
N LEU A 153 -2.00 19.99 4.11
CA LEU A 153 -1.80 18.66 3.54
C LEU A 153 -2.22 17.55 4.50
N GLN A 154 -1.95 17.69 5.80
CA GLN A 154 -2.42 16.75 6.83
C GLN A 154 -3.95 16.71 6.91
N SER A 155 -4.62 17.86 6.88
CA SER A 155 -6.08 17.97 6.85
C SER A 155 -6.68 17.33 5.59
N CYS A 156 -6.07 17.58 4.42
CA CYS A 156 -6.46 16.96 3.15
C CYS A 156 -6.30 15.44 3.21
N HIS A 157 -5.14 14.95 3.65
CA HIS A 157 -4.87 13.51 3.83
C HIS A 157 -5.91 12.85 4.74
N ALA A 158 -6.14 13.40 5.93
CA ALA A 158 -7.13 12.87 6.87
C ALA A 158 -8.54 12.86 6.25
N THR A 159 -8.90 13.91 5.51
CA THR A 159 -10.20 14.01 4.84
C THR A 159 -10.37 12.97 3.71
N LEU A 160 -9.32 12.69 2.95
CA LEU A 160 -9.31 11.62 1.95
C LEU A 160 -9.49 10.24 2.58
N ILE A 161 -8.85 9.96 3.73
CA ILE A 161 -9.08 8.72 4.49
C ILE A 161 -10.56 8.60 4.87
N ARG A 162 -11.16 9.68 5.41
CA ARG A 162 -12.58 9.71 5.81
C ARG A 162 -13.52 9.46 4.63
N LEU A 163 -13.22 10.02 3.45
CA LEU A 163 -13.97 9.77 2.21
C LEU A 163 -13.84 8.31 1.72
N GLY A 164 -12.64 7.74 1.83
CA GLY A 164 -12.41 6.33 1.59
C GLY A 164 -13.19 5.43 2.54
N ASP A 165 -13.22 5.78 3.82
CA ASP A 165 -13.95 5.07 4.86
C ASP A 165 -15.46 5.11 4.64
N LEU A 166 -16.02 6.29 4.34
CA LEU A 166 -17.44 6.45 4.02
C LEU A 166 -17.85 5.60 2.80
N SER A 167 -17.00 5.61 1.77
CA SER A 167 -17.21 4.79 0.57
C SER A 167 -17.15 3.29 0.90
N ARG A 168 -16.18 2.88 1.72
CA ARG A 168 -16.04 1.49 2.19
C ARG A 168 -17.23 1.04 3.04
N TYR A 169 -17.68 1.87 3.97
CA TYR A 169 -18.80 1.55 4.86
C TYR A 169 -20.09 1.30 4.07
N ARG A 170 -20.35 2.13 3.04
CA ARG A 170 -21.48 1.92 2.13
C ARG A 170 -21.50 0.51 1.54
N GLU A 171 -20.37 0.08 0.99
CA GLU A 171 -20.27 -1.24 0.33
C GLU A 171 -20.31 -2.41 1.33
N THR A 172 -19.72 -2.22 2.52
CA THR A 172 -19.70 -3.24 3.57
C THR A 172 -21.11 -3.51 4.12
N GLU A 173 -21.88 -2.46 4.38
CA GLU A 173 -23.15 -2.58 5.09
C GLU A 173 -24.34 -2.86 4.15
N LEU A 174 -24.33 -2.34 2.92
CA LEU A 174 -25.45 -2.56 1.99
C LEU A 174 -25.38 -3.91 1.26
N LYS A 175 -24.25 -4.63 1.34
CA LYS A 175 -24.05 -5.99 0.81
C LYS A 175 -24.71 -6.20 -0.57
N SER A 176 -24.44 -5.31 -1.51
CA SER A 176 -24.84 -5.49 -2.91
C SER A 176 -24.24 -6.78 -3.47
N ARG A 177 -24.91 -7.35 -4.49
CA ARG A 177 -24.44 -8.57 -5.18
C ARG A 177 -23.01 -8.40 -5.72
N GLU A 178 -22.65 -7.18 -6.10
CA GLU A 178 -21.30 -6.78 -6.51
C GLU A 178 -20.91 -5.56 -5.67
N ARG A 179 -19.88 -5.71 -4.83
CA ARG A 179 -19.32 -4.60 -4.05
C ARG A 179 -18.41 -3.78 -4.96
N ASN A 180 -18.59 -2.46 -4.97
CA ASN A 180 -17.74 -1.56 -5.73
C ASN A 180 -16.79 -0.81 -4.80
N TRP A 181 -15.60 -1.38 -4.58
CA TRP A 181 -14.53 -0.76 -3.79
C TRP A 181 -13.76 0.34 -4.52
N GLY A 182 -14.06 0.58 -5.81
CA GLY A 182 -13.36 1.55 -6.65
C GLY A 182 -13.28 2.95 -6.01
N PRO A 183 -14.40 3.55 -5.59
CA PRO A 183 -14.38 4.85 -4.91
C PRO A 183 -13.54 4.87 -3.63
N ALA A 184 -13.64 3.84 -2.79
CA ALA A 184 -12.87 3.77 -1.55
C ALA A 184 -11.36 3.68 -1.85
N THR A 185 -10.98 2.80 -2.78
CA THR A 185 -9.59 2.61 -3.21
C THR A 185 -9.02 3.90 -3.79
N GLY A 186 -9.76 4.59 -4.66
CA GLY A 186 -9.32 5.86 -5.25
C GLY A 186 -9.05 6.95 -4.21
N TYR A 187 -9.87 7.07 -3.16
CA TYR A 187 -9.59 8.02 -2.08
C TYR A 187 -8.35 7.66 -1.26
N TYR A 188 -8.12 6.38 -0.97
CA TYR A 188 -6.89 5.96 -0.27
C TYR A 188 -5.64 6.15 -1.12
N GLU A 189 -5.74 5.97 -2.45
CA GLU A 189 -4.64 6.25 -3.38
C GLU A 189 -4.33 7.76 -3.48
N LEU A 190 -5.37 8.61 -3.46
CA LEU A 190 -5.18 10.06 -3.33
C LEU A 190 -4.54 10.43 -2.00
N ALA A 191 -4.91 9.77 -0.89
CA ALA A 191 -4.26 9.98 0.40
C ALA A 191 -2.76 9.64 0.32
N LEU A 192 -2.40 8.52 -0.32
CA LEU A 192 -1.00 8.16 -0.56
C LEU A 192 -0.26 9.18 -1.45
N SER A 193 -0.93 9.86 -2.38
CA SER A 193 -0.24 10.94 -3.12
C SER A 193 0.17 12.13 -2.24
N ILE A 194 -0.56 12.38 -1.14
CA ILE A 194 -0.24 13.44 -0.17
C ILE A 194 0.80 12.98 0.86
N ASN A 195 0.63 11.77 1.43
CA ASN A 195 1.55 11.25 2.43
C ASN A 195 1.86 9.76 2.17
N LYS A 196 3.00 9.53 1.51
CA LYS A 196 3.52 8.20 1.16
C LYS A 196 4.12 7.47 2.35
N GLU A 197 4.46 8.19 3.42
CA GLU A 197 5.06 7.66 4.64
C GLU A 197 4.01 7.05 5.60
N SER A 198 2.72 7.21 5.32
CA SER A 198 1.64 6.74 6.19
C SER A 198 1.22 5.29 5.89
N GLY A 199 1.20 4.45 6.93
CA GLY A 199 0.70 3.07 6.83
C GLY A 199 -0.83 2.97 6.81
N LEU A 200 -1.54 4.06 7.14
CA LEU A 200 -3.00 4.07 7.29
C LEU A 200 -3.75 3.75 5.97
N PRO A 201 -3.49 4.43 4.83
CA PRO A 201 -4.13 4.06 3.56
C PRO A 201 -3.91 2.58 3.19
N HIS A 202 -2.70 2.06 3.39
CA HIS A 202 -2.37 0.66 3.14
C HIS A 202 -3.20 -0.27 4.02
N ASN A 203 -3.31 -0.01 5.32
CA ASN A 203 -4.15 -0.80 6.22
C ASN A 203 -5.63 -0.77 5.80
N GLN A 204 -6.17 0.39 5.37
CA GLN A 204 -7.56 0.45 4.92
C GLN A 204 -7.81 -0.35 3.63
N MET A 205 -6.84 -0.34 2.70
CA MET A 205 -6.89 -1.19 1.51
C MET A 205 -6.71 -2.68 1.84
N ALA A 206 -5.99 -3.02 2.92
CA ALA A 206 -5.95 -4.39 3.43
C ALA A 206 -7.33 -4.84 3.93
N VAL A 207 -8.07 -3.98 4.64
CA VAL A 207 -9.44 -4.29 5.09
C VAL A 207 -10.36 -4.59 3.89
N ILE A 208 -10.21 -3.86 2.78
CA ILE A 208 -10.93 -4.17 1.53
C ILE A 208 -10.54 -5.55 1.00
N ALA A 209 -9.25 -5.84 0.89
CA ALA A 209 -8.76 -7.13 0.40
C ALA A 209 -9.25 -8.32 1.27
N LEU A 210 -9.23 -8.15 2.60
CA LEU A 210 -9.76 -9.12 3.56
C LEU A 210 -11.27 -9.35 3.38
N ALA A 211 -12.04 -8.28 3.11
CA ALA A 211 -13.47 -8.38 2.89
C ALA A 211 -13.84 -9.15 1.61
N ASP A 212 -12.94 -9.15 0.61
CA ASP A 212 -13.08 -9.89 -0.64
C ASP A 212 -12.42 -11.28 -0.61
N GLY A 213 -11.78 -11.65 0.51
CA GLY A 213 -11.04 -12.91 0.59
C GLY A 213 -9.78 -12.97 -0.28
N ASN A 214 -9.26 -11.83 -0.73
CA ASN A 214 -8.03 -11.76 -1.50
C ASN A 214 -6.82 -11.75 -0.55
N HIS A 215 -6.38 -12.95 -0.17
CA HIS A 215 -5.33 -13.20 0.82
C HIS A 215 -3.99 -12.56 0.46
N LEU A 216 -3.53 -12.71 -0.78
CA LEU A 216 -2.25 -12.13 -1.23
C LEU A 216 -2.28 -10.61 -1.21
N ARG A 217 -3.36 -10.00 -1.69
CA ARG A 217 -3.51 -8.53 -1.65
C ARG A 217 -3.62 -8.03 -0.22
N ALA A 218 -4.24 -8.80 0.69
CA ALA A 218 -4.29 -8.47 2.11
C ALA A 218 -2.89 -8.48 2.72
N LEU A 219 -2.11 -9.55 2.56
CA LEU A 219 -0.71 -9.64 3.02
C LEU A 219 0.12 -8.48 2.47
N TYR A 220 0.08 -8.25 1.15
CA TYR A 220 0.81 -7.15 0.51
C TYR A 220 0.50 -5.80 1.17
N ARG A 221 -0.78 -5.48 1.39
CA ARG A 221 -1.18 -4.20 1.99
C ARG A 221 -0.86 -4.13 3.49
N LEU A 222 -0.94 -5.23 4.24
CA LEU A 222 -0.59 -5.27 5.66
C LEU A 222 0.93 -5.12 5.88
N TYR A 223 1.74 -5.72 5.02
CA TYR A 223 3.18 -5.52 5.04
C TYR A 223 3.56 -4.10 4.61
N ARG A 224 2.95 -3.55 3.55
CA ARG A 224 3.13 -2.14 3.18
C ARG A 224 2.73 -1.18 4.30
N ALA A 225 1.70 -1.50 5.08
CA ALA A 225 1.30 -0.68 6.23
C ALA A 225 2.29 -0.71 7.40
N GLN A 226 3.16 -1.72 7.47
CA GLN A 226 4.21 -1.87 8.50
C GLN A 226 5.56 -1.31 8.03
N ALA A 227 5.88 -1.47 6.74
CA ALA A 227 7.17 -1.14 6.14
C ALA A 227 7.24 0.29 5.58
N VAL A 228 6.70 1.25 6.33
CA VAL A 228 6.72 2.69 6.02
C VAL A 228 7.19 3.46 7.25
N LYS A 229 7.55 4.74 7.10
CA LYS A 229 8.10 5.53 8.21
C LYS A 229 7.10 5.79 9.34
N SER A 230 5.80 5.85 9.05
CA SER A 230 4.71 5.90 10.04
C SER A 230 3.84 4.64 9.95
N PRO A 231 4.26 3.50 10.53
CA PRO A 231 3.52 2.24 10.48
C PRO A 231 2.12 2.35 11.09
N HIS A 232 1.17 1.58 10.58
CA HIS A 232 -0.16 1.50 11.18
C HIS A 232 -0.19 0.45 12.32
N PRO A 233 -0.60 0.81 13.55
CA PRO A 233 -0.47 -0.07 14.72
C PRO A 233 -1.28 -1.36 14.63
N SER A 234 -2.43 -1.33 13.93
CA SER A 234 -3.27 -2.53 13.77
C SER A 234 -2.79 -3.50 12.69
N ALA A 235 -1.81 -3.12 11.86
CA ALA A 235 -1.42 -3.92 10.70
C ALA A 235 -0.84 -5.29 11.12
N ARG A 236 -0.06 -5.33 12.20
CA ARG A 236 0.50 -6.59 12.72
C ARG A 236 -0.59 -7.55 13.19
N ASN A 237 -1.49 -7.10 14.05
CA ASN A 237 -2.58 -7.93 14.56
C ASN A 237 -3.50 -8.44 13.42
N ASN A 238 -3.77 -7.61 12.41
CA ASN A 238 -4.53 -8.05 11.24
C ASN A 238 -3.78 -9.12 10.42
N LEU A 239 -2.46 -9.04 10.35
CA LEU A 239 -1.61 -10.04 9.70
C LEU A 239 -1.62 -11.37 10.46
N ASP A 240 -1.55 -11.32 11.79
CA ASP A 240 -1.65 -12.52 12.66
C ASP A 240 -2.97 -13.29 12.46
N ILE A 241 -4.08 -12.54 12.38
CA ILE A 241 -5.41 -13.10 12.13
C ILE A 241 -5.44 -13.74 10.73
N GLU A 242 -4.88 -13.07 9.73
CA GLU A 242 -4.87 -13.57 8.37
C GLU A 242 -3.99 -14.81 8.19
N PHE A 243 -2.82 -14.86 8.81
CA PHE A 243 -1.99 -16.06 8.84
C PHE A 243 -2.70 -17.24 9.51
N SER A 244 -3.37 -16.99 10.64
CA SER A 244 -4.17 -18.03 11.31
C SER A 244 -5.25 -18.59 10.37
N LYS A 245 -5.90 -17.71 9.60
CA LYS A 245 -6.90 -18.11 8.59
C LYS A 245 -6.29 -18.91 7.45
N ILE A 246 -5.12 -18.52 6.94
CA ILE A 246 -4.40 -19.23 5.87
C ILE A 246 -4.03 -20.66 6.33
N ILE A 247 -3.52 -20.81 7.55
CA ILE A 247 -3.20 -22.14 8.12
C ILE A 247 -4.47 -23.00 8.20
N HIS A 248 -5.59 -22.45 8.68
CA HIS A 248 -6.86 -23.19 8.74
C HIS A 248 -7.39 -23.60 7.36
N LEU A 249 -7.26 -22.73 6.36
CA LEU A 249 -7.61 -23.06 4.96
C LEU A 249 -6.73 -24.18 4.41
N LYS A 250 -5.44 -24.23 4.77
CA LYS A 250 -4.55 -25.32 4.40
C LYS A 250 -4.96 -26.64 5.04
N GLU A 251 -5.28 -26.64 6.33
CA GLU A 251 -5.69 -27.83 7.09
C GLU A 251 -6.97 -28.46 6.53
N LYS A 252 -7.88 -27.63 6.01
CA LYS A 252 -9.10 -28.08 5.33
C LYS A 252 -8.92 -28.47 3.86
N ASN A 253 -7.71 -28.37 3.31
CA ASN A 253 -7.43 -28.50 1.88
C ASN A 253 -8.24 -27.52 1.00
N GLU A 254 -8.65 -26.39 1.57
CA GLU A 254 -9.40 -25.32 0.90
C GLU A 254 -8.47 -24.32 0.21
N LEU A 255 -7.25 -24.13 0.74
CA LEU A 255 -6.30 -23.13 0.24
C LEU A 255 -5.93 -23.35 -1.24
N PHE A 256 -5.78 -24.61 -1.65
CA PHE A 256 -5.45 -24.99 -3.04
C PHE A 256 -6.68 -25.27 -3.91
N SER A 257 -7.89 -25.30 -3.33
CA SER A 257 -9.12 -25.67 -4.04
C SER A 257 -10.09 -24.52 -4.29
N GLN A 258 -9.85 -23.34 -3.70
CA GLN A 258 -10.65 -22.14 -3.99
C GLN A 258 -10.58 -21.77 -5.48
N GLY A 259 -11.69 -22.02 -6.20
CA GLY A 259 -11.88 -21.59 -7.59
C GLY A 259 -12.17 -22.69 -8.61
N GLY A 260 -12.53 -23.90 -8.18
CA GLY A 260 -12.97 -24.97 -9.07
C GLY A 260 -14.35 -24.73 -9.70
N ILE A 261 -14.41 -24.02 -10.83
CA ILE A 261 -15.44 -24.23 -11.85
C ILE A 261 -14.73 -24.50 -13.19
N ARG A 262 -14.64 -25.79 -13.55
CA ARG A 262 -14.38 -26.35 -14.90
C ARG A 262 -13.00 -26.15 -15.59
N GLY A 263 -11.92 -25.73 -14.91
CA GLY A 263 -10.64 -25.47 -15.63
C GLY A 263 -9.31 -25.67 -14.89
N GLY A 264 -9.25 -26.45 -13.81
CA GLY A 264 -8.03 -26.61 -13.00
C GLY A 264 -7.65 -25.33 -12.21
N VAL A 265 -6.62 -25.43 -11.39
CA VAL A 265 -6.04 -24.28 -10.65
C VAL A 265 -4.98 -23.64 -11.56
N SER A 266 -5.04 -22.32 -11.77
CA SER A 266 -4.03 -21.65 -12.58
C SER A 266 -2.66 -21.66 -11.88
N ALA A 267 -1.57 -21.64 -12.64
CA ALA A 267 -0.21 -21.65 -12.09
C ALA A 267 0.01 -20.48 -11.09
N GLU A 268 -0.57 -19.31 -11.36
CA GLU A 268 -0.53 -18.16 -10.45
C GLU A 268 -1.18 -18.46 -9.11
N ARG A 269 -2.32 -19.15 -9.09
CA ARG A 269 -3.00 -19.53 -7.86
C ARG A 269 -2.22 -20.56 -7.07
N THR A 270 -1.56 -21.49 -7.76
CA THR A 270 -0.67 -22.47 -7.11
C THR A 270 0.50 -21.78 -6.43
N VAL A 271 1.18 -20.85 -7.14
CA VAL A 271 2.24 -20.02 -6.56
C VAL A 271 1.70 -19.20 -5.39
N GLU A 272 0.55 -18.55 -5.54
CA GLU A 272 -0.08 -17.76 -4.48
C GLU A 272 -0.38 -18.61 -3.23
N ALA A 273 -0.97 -19.80 -3.39
CA ALA A 273 -1.30 -20.68 -2.27
C ALA A 273 -0.06 -21.16 -1.51
N TRP A 274 0.98 -21.61 -2.24
CA TRP A 274 2.26 -21.97 -1.63
C TRP A 274 2.92 -20.79 -0.93
N PHE A 275 2.92 -19.62 -1.56
CA PHE A 275 3.51 -18.41 -1.01
C PHE A 275 2.85 -17.98 0.30
N LEU A 276 1.51 -17.95 0.32
CA LEU A 276 0.72 -17.61 1.51
C LEU A 276 0.99 -18.60 2.65
N TYR A 277 0.97 -19.90 2.34
CA TYR A 277 1.23 -20.94 3.33
C TYR A 277 2.64 -20.84 3.90
N PHE A 278 3.65 -20.69 3.05
CA PHE A 278 5.05 -20.57 3.45
C PHE A 278 5.25 -19.36 4.36
N HIS A 279 4.74 -18.19 3.98
CA HIS A 279 4.79 -16.98 4.80
C HIS A 279 4.13 -17.16 6.17
N ALA A 280 2.96 -17.80 6.24
CA ALA A 280 2.26 -18.06 7.49
C ALA A 280 3.02 -19.03 8.41
N ARG A 281 3.82 -19.95 7.86
CA ARG A 281 4.68 -20.86 8.62
C ARG A 281 5.95 -20.16 9.11
N CYS A 282 6.61 -19.38 8.25
CA CYS A 282 7.79 -18.60 8.62
C CYS A 282 7.54 -17.67 9.81
N ASP A 283 6.39 -16.98 9.83
CA ASP A 283 6.07 -16.00 10.87
C ASP A 283 5.99 -16.58 12.29
N LYS A 284 5.74 -17.90 12.40
CA LYS A 284 5.75 -18.61 13.70
C LYS A 284 7.14 -18.75 14.31
N GLY A 285 8.20 -18.63 13.50
CA GLY A 285 9.57 -18.71 14.02
C GLY A 285 10.00 -20.08 14.51
N ALA A 286 9.38 -21.15 14.02
CA ALA A 286 9.73 -22.51 14.40
C ALA A 286 10.00 -23.33 13.15
N GLN A 287 11.03 -24.20 13.19
CA GLN A 287 11.27 -25.17 12.12
C GLN A 287 10.07 -26.09 11.92
N TRP A 288 9.87 -26.55 10.68
CA TRP A 288 8.81 -27.51 10.37
C TRP A 288 9.25 -28.55 9.35
N ALA A 289 8.64 -29.74 9.41
CA ALA A 289 9.09 -30.91 8.66
C ALA A 289 9.13 -30.66 7.14
N GLU A 290 8.16 -29.94 6.61
CA GLU A 290 8.02 -29.65 5.18
C GLU A 290 8.67 -28.31 4.78
N TYR A 291 9.60 -27.76 5.58
CA TYR A 291 10.22 -26.46 5.28
C TYR A 291 10.89 -26.45 3.91
N GLU A 292 11.86 -27.34 3.72
CA GLU A 292 12.67 -27.39 2.50
C GLU A 292 11.81 -27.75 1.29
N ASP A 293 10.91 -28.72 1.45
CA ASP A 293 10.01 -29.15 0.38
C ASP A 293 9.08 -28.02 -0.06
N ALA A 294 8.46 -27.30 0.89
CA ALA A 294 7.56 -26.20 0.57
C ALA A 294 8.29 -25.00 -0.07
N GLU A 295 9.51 -24.72 0.39
CA GLU A 295 10.34 -23.65 -0.18
C GLU A 295 10.76 -23.98 -1.62
N ASN A 296 11.26 -25.19 -1.85
CA ASN A 296 11.68 -25.66 -3.17
C ASN A 296 10.51 -25.72 -4.14
N GLU A 297 9.35 -26.20 -3.69
CA GLU A 297 8.13 -26.24 -4.50
C GLU A 297 7.65 -24.83 -4.86
N LEU A 298 7.62 -23.90 -3.91
CA LEU A 298 7.29 -22.49 -4.17
C LEU A 298 8.19 -21.88 -5.24
N LEU A 299 9.51 -22.04 -5.10
CA LEU A 299 10.49 -21.48 -6.04
C LEU A 299 10.42 -22.15 -7.41
N SER A 300 10.19 -23.47 -7.45
CA SER A 300 9.99 -24.23 -8.69
C SER A 300 8.75 -23.76 -9.45
N GLN A 301 7.60 -23.67 -8.79
CA GLN A 301 6.36 -23.19 -9.39
C GLN A 301 6.48 -21.74 -9.87
N LEU A 302 7.17 -20.88 -9.10
CA LEU A 302 7.45 -19.52 -9.51
C LEU A 302 8.32 -19.50 -10.78
N SER A 303 9.38 -20.31 -10.85
CA SER A 303 10.23 -20.42 -12.04
C SER A 303 9.46 -20.88 -13.28
N VAL A 304 8.61 -21.89 -13.14
CA VAL A 304 7.76 -22.38 -14.22
C VAL A 304 6.84 -21.26 -14.72
N LEU A 305 6.15 -20.58 -13.79
CA LEU A 305 5.25 -19.48 -14.12
C LEU A 305 5.97 -18.34 -14.85
N LEU A 306 7.20 -18.00 -14.46
CA LEU A 306 7.95 -16.88 -15.06
C LEU A 306 8.51 -17.22 -16.44
N LYS A 307 8.94 -18.46 -16.68
CA LYS A 307 9.47 -18.93 -17.96
C LYS A 307 8.38 -19.24 -19.00
N ASP A 308 7.15 -19.49 -18.56
CA ASP A 308 6.08 -19.85 -19.47
C ASP A 308 5.75 -18.73 -20.47
N ARG A 309 5.51 -19.12 -21.73
CA ARG A 309 5.20 -18.17 -22.80
C ARG A 309 3.84 -17.53 -22.50
N PRO A 310 3.79 -16.22 -22.25
CA PRO A 310 2.56 -15.60 -21.82
C PRO A 310 1.55 -15.58 -22.96
N VAL A 311 0.35 -16.11 -22.73
CA VAL A 311 -0.83 -15.75 -23.54
C VAL A 311 -1.16 -14.28 -23.27
N GLU A 312 -1.80 -13.61 -24.23
CA GLU A 312 -2.18 -12.20 -24.12
C GLU A 312 -2.91 -11.91 -22.77
N GLY A 313 -2.39 -10.95 -22.00
CA GLY A 313 -2.90 -10.60 -20.66
C GLY A 313 -2.34 -11.41 -19.46
N GLN A 314 -1.64 -12.53 -19.68
CA GLN A 314 -0.96 -13.25 -18.58
C GLN A 314 0.35 -12.59 -18.14
N LEU A 315 1.04 -11.89 -19.05
CA LEU A 315 2.30 -11.20 -18.75
C LEU A 315 2.13 -10.15 -17.65
N GLU A 316 1.09 -9.32 -17.74
CA GLU A 316 0.83 -8.26 -16.77
C GLU A 316 0.43 -8.83 -15.40
N ARG A 317 -0.37 -9.91 -15.38
CA ARG A 317 -0.78 -10.60 -14.15
C ARG A 317 0.39 -11.24 -13.43
N SER A 318 1.23 -11.98 -14.15
CA SER A 318 2.42 -12.64 -13.59
C SER A 318 3.47 -11.61 -13.14
N THR A 319 3.65 -10.51 -13.87
CA THR A 319 4.49 -9.38 -13.45
C THR A 319 3.96 -8.77 -12.15
N SER A 320 2.65 -8.48 -12.07
CA SER A 320 2.02 -7.92 -10.87
C SER A 320 2.09 -8.87 -9.67
N LEU A 321 1.92 -10.17 -9.89
CA LEU A 321 2.11 -11.20 -8.86
C LEU A 321 3.55 -11.21 -8.36
N LEU A 322 4.55 -11.22 -9.27
CA LEU A 322 5.96 -11.21 -8.90
C LEU A 322 6.34 -9.96 -8.12
N GLN A 323 5.82 -8.79 -8.49
CA GLN A 323 6.03 -7.55 -7.71
C GLN A 323 5.49 -7.68 -6.30
N ARG A 324 4.26 -8.22 -6.11
CA ARG A 324 3.71 -8.41 -4.77
C ARG A 324 4.52 -9.41 -3.96
N VAL A 325 4.89 -10.55 -4.55
CA VAL A 325 5.74 -11.58 -3.92
C VAL A 325 7.07 -10.96 -3.45
N THR A 326 7.73 -10.21 -4.33
CA THR A 326 9.01 -9.54 -4.04
C THR A 326 8.88 -8.56 -2.88
N LEU A 327 7.90 -7.66 -2.96
CA LEU A 327 7.71 -6.63 -1.92
C LEU A 327 7.22 -7.21 -0.59
N ILE A 328 6.45 -8.30 -0.61
CA ILE A 328 6.08 -9.03 0.61
C ILE A 328 7.33 -9.67 1.23
N ASN A 329 8.19 -10.35 0.47
CA ASN A 329 9.39 -10.98 1.02
C ASN A 329 10.32 -9.95 1.69
N ILE A 330 10.58 -8.84 1.00
CA ILE A 330 11.43 -7.75 1.50
C ILE A 330 10.81 -7.12 2.75
N ALA A 331 9.50 -6.87 2.75
CA ALA A 331 8.82 -6.31 3.93
C ALA A 331 8.78 -7.27 5.11
N ALA A 332 8.57 -8.57 4.85
CA ALA A 332 8.51 -9.60 5.88
C ALA A 332 9.85 -9.76 6.60
N GLU A 333 10.95 -9.79 5.84
CA GLU A 333 12.31 -9.79 6.40
C GLU A 333 12.57 -8.53 7.22
N TYR A 334 12.28 -7.34 6.68
CA TYR A 334 12.44 -6.08 7.40
C TYR A 334 11.66 -6.05 8.74
N VAL A 335 10.37 -6.41 8.71
CA VAL A 335 9.51 -6.41 9.91
C VAL A 335 9.97 -7.47 10.91
N ALA A 336 10.34 -8.67 10.44
CA ALA A 336 10.86 -9.72 11.32
C ALA A 336 12.18 -9.32 11.97
N ARG A 337 13.08 -8.65 11.22
CA ARG A 337 14.34 -8.10 11.74
C ARG A 337 14.09 -7.06 12.82
N GLN A 338 13.15 -6.14 12.60
CA GLN A 338 12.76 -5.16 13.63
C GLN A 338 12.28 -5.84 14.91
N ARG A 339 11.40 -6.83 14.80
CA ARG A 339 10.90 -7.61 15.94
C ARG A 339 12.00 -8.35 16.68
N ALA A 340 12.93 -8.99 15.95
CA ALA A 340 14.07 -9.67 16.53
C ALA A 340 15.02 -8.69 17.25
N ALA A 341 15.19 -7.48 16.71
CA ALA A 341 16.01 -6.43 17.33
C ALA A 341 15.35 -5.86 18.61
N GLU A 342 14.02 -5.73 18.63
CA GLU A 342 13.24 -5.27 19.78
C GLU A 342 13.18 -6.33 20.90
N GLN A 343 13.12 -7.62 20.55
CA GLN A 343 13.04 -8.73 21.50
C GLN A 343 14.16 -9.75 21.25
N LYS A 344 15.38 -9.37 21.63
CA LYS A 344 16.61 -10.13 21.36
C LYS A 344 16.63 -11.55 21.92
N ASP A 345 15.92 -11.78 23.02
CA ASP A 345 15.85 -13.10 23.68
C ASP A 345 14.81 -14.04 23.06
N ASN A 346 14.01 -13.55 22.11
CA ASN A 346 12.99 -14.36 21.44
C ASN A 346 13.60 -15.10 20.24
N GLU A 347 14.04 -16.35 20.48
CA GLU A 347 14.62 -17.22 19.44
C GLU A 347 13.67 -17.41 18.26
N GLY A 348 12.35 -17.42 18.48
CA GLY A 348 11.36 -17.53 17.42
C GLY A 348 11.38 -16.32 16.48
N PHE A 349 11.52 -15.10 17.01
CA PHE A 349 11.60 -13.91 16.16
C PHE A 349 12.89 -13.87 15.35
N LEU A 350 14.01 -14.30 15.95
CA LEU A 350 15.27 -14.45 15.23
C LEU A 350 15.16 -15.51 14.13
N ALA A 351 14.52 -16.65 14.39
CA ALA A 351 14.28 -17.70 13.41
C ALA A 351 13.38 -17.21 12.26
N ALA A 352 12.30 -16.49 12.57
CA ALA A 352 11.42 -15.90 11.55
C ALA A 352 12.18 -14.92 10.64
N TYR A 353 13.04 -14.07 11.21
CA TYR A 353 13.91 -13.19 10.43
C TYR A 353 14.82 -13.99 9.49
N ARG A 354 15.53 -15.01 10.01
CA ARG A 354 16.41 -15.88 9.20
C ARG A 354 15.66 -16.59 8.08
N PHE A 355 14.43 -17.05 8.31
CA PHE A 355 13.62 -17.68 7.27
C PHE A 355 13.28 -16.72 6.13
N TYR A 356 12.91 -15.47 6.44
CA TYR A 356 12.61 -14.49 5.40
C TYR A 356 13.87 -13.98 4.70
N GLU A 357 14.99 -13.87 5.39
CA GLU A 357 16.29 -13.52 4.79
C GLU A 357 16.76 -14.61 3.81
N GLN A 358 16.66 -15.88 4.20
CA GLN A 358 16.91 -17.00 3.28
C GLN A 358 15.97 -16.97 2.06
N LEU A 359 14.67 -16.72 2.28
CA LEU A 359 13.70 -16.64 1.19
C LEU A 359 14.03 -15.52 0.20
N ASN A 360 14.47 -14.35 0.69
CA ASN A 360 14.96 -13.26 -0.16
C ASN A 360 16.18 -13.71 -0.98
N LEU A 361 17.21 -14.29 -0.34
CA LEU A 361 18.42 -14.77 -1.01
C LEU A 361 18.10 -15.81 -2.10
N LYS A 362 17.23 -16.78 -1.81
CA LYS A 362 16.86 -17.84 -2.75
C LYS A 362 15.97 -17.31 -3.87
N THR A 363 14.99 -16.46 -3.57
CA THR A 363 14.14 -15.85 -4.61
C THR A 363 14.97 -14.99 -5.55
N PHE A 364 15.86 -14.16 -5.01
CA PHE A 364 16.74 -13.31 -5.83
C PHE A 364 17.71 -14.16 -6.67
N SER A 365 18.35 -15.17 -6.08
CA SER A 365 19.22 -16.11 -6.82
C SER A 365 18.46 -16.81 -7.96
N ASN A 366 17.22 -17.21 -7.71
CA ASN A 366 16.38 -17.87 -8.72
C ASN A 366 16.07 -16.92 -9.89
N LEU A 367 15.71 -15.67 -9.63
CA LEU A 367 15.49 -14.66 -10.68
C LEU A 367 16.77 -14.37 -11.48
N LEU A 368 17.92 -14.27 -10.81
CA LEU A 368 19.23 -14.08 -11.46
C LEU A 368 19.60 -15.28 -12.34
N HIS A 369 19.27 -16.50 -11.92
CA HIS A 369 19.49 -17.70 -12.73
C HIS A 369 18.60 -17.71 -13.97
N ILE A 370 17.32 -17.34 -13.85
CA ILE A 370 16.42 -17.16 -15.00
C ILE A 370 17.00 -16.13 -15.96
N MET A 371 17.42 -14.98 -15.46
CA MET A 371 18.03 -13.92 -16.28
C MET A 371 19.28 -14.43 -17.02
N THR A 372 20.18 -15.11 -16.31
CA THR A 372 21.43 -15.63 -16.90
C THR A 372 21.14 -16.64 -18.02
N GLY A 373 20.17 -17.53 -17.82
CA GLY A 373 19.76 -18.50 -18.84
C GLY A 373 19.18 -17.84 -20.09
N GLU A 374 18.29 -16.87 -19.91
CA GLU A 374 17.67 -16.13 -21.02
C GLU A 374 18.70 -15.32 -21.82
N LEU A 375 19.64 -14.64 -21.15
CA LEU A 375 20.71 -13.88 -21.80
C LEU A 375 21.65 -14.81 -22.59
N ALA A 376 22.02 -15.96 -22.02
CA ALA A 376 22.89 -16.92 -22.69
C ALA A 376 22.25 -17.55 -23.94
N GLU A 377 20.93 -17.78 -23.93
CA GLU A 377 20.22 -18.39 -25.06
C GLU A 377 19.84 -17.40 -26.17
N LYS A 378 19.49 -16.17 -25.82
CA LYS A 378 18.87 -15.21 -26.76
C LYS A 378 19.70 -13.98 -27.04
N GLY A 379 20.58 -13.56 -26.13
CA GLY A 379 21.40 -12.36 -26.29
C GLY A 379 20.60 -11.06 -26.48
N GLU A 380 19.31 -11.05 -26.13
CA GLU A 380 18.40 -9.92 -26.30
C GLU A 380 17.34 -9.86 -25.19
N LEU A 381 16.63 -8.74 -25.09
CA LEU A 381 15.55 -8.52 -24.12
C LEU A 381 14.28 -9.34 -24.45
N THR A 382 14.19 -10.55 -23.87
CA THR A 382 13.05 -11.47 -24.02
C THR A 382 11.83 -11.04 -23.18
N SER A 383 10.65 -11.60 -23.47
CA SER A 383 9.44 -11.35 -22.65
C SER A 383 9.57 -11.87 -21.21
N VAL A 384 10.41 -12.89 -20.98
CA VAL A 384 10.73 -13.41 -19.64
C VAL A 384 11.58 -12.39 -18.89
N LEU A 385 12.64 -11.86 -19.51
CA LEU A 385 13.44 -10.79 -18.94
C LEU A 385 12.57 -9.58 -18.58
N ARG A 386 11.66 -9.20 -19.47
CA ARG A 386 10.75 -8.06 -19.21
C ARG A 386 9.83 -8.26 -18.01
N ARG A 387 9.49 -9.50 -17.70
CA ARG A 387 8.65 -9.86 -16.54
C ARG A 387 9.42 -9.76 -15.23
N ILE A 388 10.70 -10.12 -15.22
CA ILE A 388 11.51 -10.25 -13.98
C ILE A 388 12.33 -8.99 -13.65
N LEU A 389 12.68 -8.16 -14.64
CA LEU A 389 13.53 -6.98 -14.45
C LEU A 389 13.01 -6.01 -13.36
N PRO A 390 11.71 -5.66 -13.29
CA PRO A 390 11.23 -4.79 -12.22
C PRO A 390 11.41 -5.40 -10.81
N ALA A 391 11.33 -6.73 -10.68
CA ALA A 391 11.55 -7.42 -9.41
C ALA A 391 13.04 -7.49 -9.06
N LEU A 392 13.89 -7.75 -10.06
CA LEU A 392 15.34 -7.69 -9.91
C LEU A 392 15.79 -6.29 -9.47
N ARG A 393 15.21 -5.22 -10.02
CA ARG A 393 15.49 -3.84 -9.58
C ARG A 393 15.15 -3.63 -8.11
N ASN A 394 14.01 -4.14 -7.64
CA ASN A 394 13.64 -4.09 -6.24
C ASN A 394 14.58 -4.91 -5.34
N TYR A 395 14.96 -6.12 -5.76
CA TYR A 395 15.94 -6.93 -5.03
C TYR A 395 17.35 -6.32 -5.03
N SER A 396 17.76 -5.63 -6.09
CA SER A 396 19.01 -4.84 -6.09
C SER A 396 18.94 -3.69 -5.09
N GLY A 397 17.80 -3.00 -4.97
CA GLY A 397 17.58 -2.02 -3.91
C GLY A 397 17.69 -2.64 -2.51
N TRP A 398 17.07 -3.80 -2.30
CA TRP A 398 17.17 -4.56 -1.05
C TRP A 398 18.61 -5.00 -0.74
N LEU A 399 19.38 -5.39 -1.76
CA LEU A 399 20.78 -5.76 -1.58
C LEU A 399 21.60 -4.56 -1.10
N LEU A 400 21.41 -3.39 -1.70
CA LEU A 400 22.10 -2.16 -1.30
C LEU A 400 21.77 -1.77 0.15
N THR A 401 20.55 -2.03 0.62
CA THR A 401 20.18 -1.76 2.02
C THR A 401 20.67 -2.83 3.01
N ASN A 402 21.02 -4.03 2.55
CA ASN A 402 21.32 -5.18 3.42
C ASN A 402 22.72 -5.78 3.26
N VAL A 403 23.53 -5.29 2.32
CA VAL A 403 24.86 -5.87 2.00
C VAL A 403 25.78 -5.97 3.22
N SER A 404 25.77 -4.97 4.09
CA SER A 404 26.59 -4.97 5.32
C SER A 404 26.21 -6.10 6.28
N PHE A 405 24.92 -6.41 6.40
CA PHE A 405 24.43 -7.53 7.21
C PHE A 405 24.83 -8.87 6.59
N LEU A 406 24.63 -9.03 5.28
CA LEU A 406 24.98 -10.26 4.56
C LEU A 406 26.48 -10.58 4.64
N VAL A 407 27.33 -9.55 4.55
CA VAL A 407 28.79 -9.71 4.70
C VAL A 407 29.14 -10.13 6.13
N ALA A 408 28.50 -9.54 7.14
CA ALA A 408 28.72 -9.90 8.54
C ALA A 408 28.26 -11.34 8.87
N GLN A 409 27.29 -11.88 8.14
CA GLN A 409 26.69 -13.19 8.35
C GLN A 409 27.31 -14.32 7.50
N HIS A 410 28.46 -14.11 6.86
CA HIS A 410 29.05 -15.10 5.95
C HIS A 410 29.33 -16.48 6.60
N ASP A 411 29.61 -16.49 7.91
CA ASP A 411 29.84 -17.69 8.72
C ASP A 411 28.61 -18.13 9.54
N ASP A 412 27.43 -17.54 9.32
CA ASP A 412 26.21 -17.94 10.03
C ASP A 412 25.87 -19.40 9.70
N PRO A 413 25.62 -20.27 10.72
CA PRO A 413 25.38 -21.70 10.49
C PRO A 413 24.16 -22.01 9.63
N PHE A 414 23.17 -21.11 9.59
CA PHE A 414 21.93 -21.27 8.84
C PHE A 414 22.04 -20.58 7.47
N LEU A 415 22.58 -19.36 7.40
CA LEU A 415 22.57 -18.54 6.19
C LEU A 415 23.87 -18.61 5.37
N GLY A 416 25.01 -18.96 5.96
CA GLY A 416 26.33 -18.80 5.34
C GLY A 416 26.47 -19.50 3.99
N MET A 417 25.96 -20.73 3.87
CA MET A 417 25.94 -21.44 2.58
C MET A 417 25.06 -20.75 1.53
N HIS A 418 23.90 -20.24 1.94
CA HIS A 418 22.97 -19.53 1.06
C HIS A 418 23.54 -18.18 0.60
N ILE A 419 24.21 -17.45 1.49
CA ILE A 419 24.92 -16.20 1.17
C ILE A 419 26.05 -16.46 0.16
N LYS A 420 26.87 -17.49 0.38
CA LYS A 420 27.95 -17.85 -0.56
C LYS A 420 27.43 -18.25 -1.95
N PHE A 421 26.35 -19.03 -1.98
CA PHE A 421 25.68 -19.40 -3.23
C PHE A 421 25.10 -18.18 -3.95
N PHE A 422 24.45 -17.28 -3.20
CA PHE A 422 23.92 -16.03 -3.73
C PHE A 422 25.01 -15.18 -4.40
N TRP A 423 26.13 -14.92 -3.72
CA TRP A 423 27.22 -14.12 -4.29
C TRP A 423 27.82 -14.74 -5.55
N THR A 424 27.95 -16.07 -5.59
CA THR A 424 28.40 -16.78 -6.79
C THR A 424 27.43 -16.61 -7.95
N THR A 425 26.12 -16.68 -7.67
CA THR A 425 25.06 -16.50 -8.67
C THR A 425 25.00 -15.05 -9.17
N TYR A 426 25.11 -14.09 -8.24
CA TYR A 426 25.11 -12.67 -8.52
C TYR A 426 26.29 -12.26 -9.42
N ALA A 427 27.51 -12.71 -9.11
CA ALA A 427 28.69 -12.43 -9.92
C ALA A 427 28.56 -12.98 -11.36
N LYS A 428 28.02 -14.19 -11.52
CA LYS A 428 27.75 -14.78 -12.84
C LYS A 428 26.72 -13.95 -13.62
N ALA A 429 25.62 -13.59 -12.96
CA ALA A 429 24.56 -12.81 -13.58
C ALA A 429 25.05 -11.42 -14.04
N LEU A 430 25.85 -10.72 -13.22
CA LEU A 430 26.47 -9.45 -13.60
C LEU A 430 27.46 -9.61 -14.76
N THR A 431 28.26 -10.68 -14.77
CA THR A 431 29.19 -10.97 -15.87
C THR A 431 28.43 -11.17 -17.18
N SER A 432 27.34 -11.94 -17.15
CA SER A 432 26.48 -12.14 -18.32
C SER A 432 25.82 -10.83 -18.77
N LEU A 433 25.32 -10.03 -17.82
CA LEU A 433 24.69 -8.75 -18.13
C LEU A 433 25.67 -7.78 -18.80
N ALA A 434 26.88 -7.63 -18.24
CA ALA A 434 27.92 -6.76 -18.81
C ALA A 434 28.40 -7.23 -20.20
N ALA A 435 28.37 -8.55 -20.46
CA ALA A 435 28.70 -9.10 -21.76
C ALA A 435 27.62 -8.84 -22.82
N THR A 436 26.34 -8.87 -22.43
CA THR A 436 25.21 -8.61 -23.35
C THR A 436 24.94 -7.12 -23.54
N PHE A 437 25.07 -6.32 -22.48
CA PHE A 437 24.80 -4.88 -22.46
C PHE A 437 26.02 -4.14 -21.89
N PRO A 438 27.01 -3.79 -22.72
CA PRO A 438 28.18 -3.05 -22.28
C PRO A 438 27.78 -1.72 -21.64
N VAL A 439 28.33 -1.40 -20.47
CA VAL A 439 27.97 -0.22 -19.66
C VAL A 439 28.10 1.09 -20.44
N GLU A 440 29.11 1.17 -21.31
CA GLU A 440 29.35 2.31 -22.22
C GLU A 440 28.23 2.59 -23.22
N ASN A 441 27.38 1.60 -23.49
CA ASN A 441 26.27 1.69 -24.43
C ASN A 441 24.91 1.86 -23.74
N LEU A 442 24.88 1.97 -22.41
CA LEU A 442 23.64 2.13 -21.65
C LEU A 442 23.10 3.56 -21.80
N PRO A 443 21.77 3.73 -21.87
CA PRO A 443 21.15 5.03 -22.01
C PRO A 443 21.43 5.93 -20.79
N ALA A 444 21.33 7.24 -21.00
CA ALA A 444 21.43 8.21 -19.92
C ALA A 444 20.35 7.95 -18.83
N PRO A 445 20.59 8.34 -17.58
CA PRO A 445 19.64 8.12 -16.50
C PRO A 445 18.27 8.77 -16.78
N ILE A 446 17.21 8.03 -16.47
CA ILE A 446 15.83 8.50 -16.65
C ILE A 446 15.47 9.54 -15.58
N SER A 447 14.82 10.63 -16.00
CA SER A 447 14.46 11.77 -15.14
C SER A 447 13.14 11.60 -14.37
N TYR A 448 12.41 10.51 -14.61
CA TYR A 448 11.14 10.17 -13.97
C TYR A 448 11.19 8.81 -13.24
N MET A 449 10.21 8.53 -12.38
CA MET A 449 10.10 7.25 -11.69
C MET A 449 9.52 6.16 -12.61
N LEU A 450 10.18 5.00 -12.65
CA LEU A 450 9.63 3.80 -13.26
C LEU A 450 8.41 3.28 -12.47
N SER A 451 7.62 2.40 -13.08
CA SER A 451 6.39 1.86 -12.45
C SER A 451 6.62 1.19 -11.09
N GLU A 452 7.74 0.50 -10.92
CA GLU A 452 8.15 -0.14 -9.68
C GLU A 452 8.68 0.86 -8.65
N ASP A 453 9.28 1.97 -9.09
CA ASP A 453 9.71 3.06 -8.22
C ASP A 453 8.47 3.83 -7.70
N GLU A 454 7.47 4.06 -8.56
CA GLU A 454 6.19 4.64 -8.16
C GLU A 454 5.40 3.78 -7.15
N ASP A 455 5.52 2.45 -7.21
CA ASP A 455 4.88 1.57 -6.23
C ASP A 455 5.66 1.52 -4.90
N THR A 456 6.98 1.67 -4.94
CA THR A 456 7.88 1.50 -3.79
C THR A 456 8.28 2.80 -3.09
N ILE A 457 7.89 3.96 -3.60
CA ILE A 457 8.08 5.21 -2.88
C ILE A 457 7.43 5.18 -1.47
N GLY A 458 8.19 5.62 -0.47
CA GLY A 458 7.79 5.55 0.95
C GLY A 458 7.97 4.16 1.59
N PHE A 459 8.37 3.15 0.84
CA PHE A 459 8.69 1.81 1.34
C PHE A 459 10.10 1.79 1.93
N VAL A 460 10.17 1.87 3.25
CA VAL A 460 11.43 2.00 4.01
C VAL A 460 12.45 0.90 3.71
N PRO A 461 12.09 -0.39 3.51
CA PRO A 461 13.08 -1.44 3.25
C PRO A 461 13.93 -1.25 1.99
N LEU A 462 13.55 -0.35 1.08
CA LEU A 462 14.29 -0.05 -0.15
C LEU A 462 14.94 1.34 -0.15
N TYR A 463 14.89 2.06 0.96
CA TYR A 463 15.37 3.43 1.06
C TYR A 463 16.65 3.52 1.91
N ASN A 464 17.73 3.98 1.31
CA ASN A 464 18.94 4.49 1.95
C ASN A 464 19.56 5.58 1.04
N ASP A 465 20.71 6.14 1.44
CA ASP A 465 21.39 7.18 0.68
C ASP A 465 21.76 6.71 -0.74
N ASP A 466 22.18 5.45 -0.89
CA ASP A 466 22.56 4.85 -2.18
C ASP A 466 21.36 4.61 -3.12
N THR A 467 20.17 4.37 -2.58
CA THR A 467 18.95 4.11 -3.37
C THR A 467 18.04 5.32 -3.50
N SER A 468 18.31 6.41 -2.78
CA SER A 468 17.53 7.66 -2.77
C SER A 468 17.27 8.20 -4.19
N ARG A 469 18.29 8.10 -5.06
CA ARG A 469 18.26 8.55 -6.47
C ARG A 469 17.21 7.86 -7.33
N ARG A 470 16.67 6.71 -6.91
CA ARG A 470 15.52 6.07 -7.57
C ARG A 470 14.27 6.95 -7.51
N TYR A 471 14.13 7.72 -6.44
CA TYR A 471 12.93 8.48 -6.12
C TYR A 471 13.14 9.99 -6.24
N TYR A 472 14.35 10.48 -5.96
CA TYR A 472 14.66 11.91 -5.89
C TYR A 472 15.67 12.34 -6.98
N GLY A 473 15.53 13.56 -7.47
CA GLY A 473 16.41 14.20 -8.45
C GLY A 473 17.62 14.89 -7.80
N VAL A 474 18.35 15.67 -8.60
CA VAL A 474 19.57 16.38 -8.16
C VAL A 474 19.29 17.44 -7.08
N ASP A 475 18.10 18.05 -7.12
CA ASP A 475 17.67 19.09 -6.18
C ASP A 475 16.93 18.52 -4.94
N ASP A 476 17.02 17.20 -4.69
CA ASP A 476 16.24 16.46 -3.68
C ASP A 476 14.70 16.54 -3.88
N GLU A 477 14.28 17.05 -5.03
CA GLU A 477 12.90 17.07 -5.47
C GLU A 477 12.46 15.69 -5.94
N LEU A 478 11.19 15.37 -5.67
CA LEU A 478 10.65 14.08 -6.04
C LEU A 478 10.59 13.94 -7.57
N LYS A 479 11.14 12.85 -8.10
CA LYS A 479 11.07 12.55 -9.53
C LYS A 479 9.61 12.45 -9.98
N PRO A 480 9.27 12.98 -11.15
CA PRO A 480 7.92 12.89 -11.70
C PRO A 480 7.36 11.46 -11.80
N CYS A 481 6.05 11.30 -11.58
CA CYS A 481 5.33 10.05 -11.84
C CYS A 481 4.73 10.05 -13.25
N HIS A 482 5.20 9.16 -14.13
CA HIS A 482 4.68 9.04 -15.50
C HIS A 482 3.16 8.76 -15.54
N ARG A 483 2.63 7.93 -14.62
CA ARG A 483 1.18 7.61 -14.58
C ARG A 483 0.31 8.79 -14.19
N LYS A 484 0.87 9.82 -13.57
CA LYS A 484 0.12 10.95 -12.99
C LYS A 484 0.28 12.23 -13.81
N GLU A 485 1.36 12.38 -14.56
CA GLU A 485 1.78 13.67 -15.12
C GLU A 485 1.84 13.71 -16.65
N HIS A 486 1.39 12.64 -17.35
CA HIS A 486 1.36 12.56 -18.83
C HIS A 486 2.72 12.92 -19.48
N ILE A 487 3.80 12.51 -18.84
CA ILE A 487 5.16 12.77 -19.31
C ILE A 487 5.47 11.80 -20.46
N PRO A 488 6.09 12.27 -21.56
CA PRO A 488 6.57 11.38 -22.62
C PRO A 488 7.51 10.33 -22.02
N THR A 489 7.11 9.06 -22.08
CA THR A 489 7.95 7.95 -21.63
C THR A 489 8.93 7.58 -22.73
N GLU A 490 10.12 7.14 -22.33
CA GLU A 490 11.03 6.50 -23.25
C GLU A 490 10.43 5.22 -23.83
N ALA A 491 10.96 4.76 -24.96
CA ALA A 491 10.51 3.50 -25.55
C ALA A 491 10.73 2.35 -24.55
N PRO A 492 9.82 1.36 -24.45
CA PRO A 492 9.90 0.31 -23.41
C PRO A 492 11.25 -0.42 -23.36
N HIS A 493 11.94 -0.57 -24.49
CA HIS A 493 13.27 -1.18 -24.56
C HIS A 493 14.35 -0.31 -23.92
N LEU A 494 14.26 1.02 -23.97
CA LEU A 494 15.18 1.95 -23.32
C LEU A 494 14.99 1.95 -21.81
N GLU A 495 13.74 1.91 -21.33
CA GLU A 495 13.49 1.71 -19.90
C GLU A 495 14.02 0.38 -19.39
N MET A 496 14.04 -0.66 -20.24
CA MET A 496 14.64 -1.95 -19.87
C MET A 496 16.16 -1.87 -19.75
N LEU A 497 16.84 -1.24 -20.72
CA LEU A 497 18.28 -1.02 -20.65
C LEU A 497 18.66 -0.15 -19.44
N PHE A 498 17.81 0.82 -19.07
CA PHE A 498 18.03 1.61 -17.86
C PHE A 498 17.92 0.77 -16.58
N ARG A 499 17.02 -0.23 -16.52
CA ARG A 499 16.94 -1.16 -15.38
C ARG A 499 18.23 -1.99 -15.20
N GLU A 500 19.00 -2.14 -16.27
CA GLU A 500 20.28 -2.86 -16.31
C GLU A 500 21.47 -1.94 -16.04
N SER A 501 21.30 -0.62 -16.19
CA SER A 501 22.33 0.36 -15.82
C SER A 501 22.46 0.49 -14.31
N THR A 502 23.65 0.20 -13.80
CA THR A 502 24.08 0.79 -12.53
C THR A 502 24.21 2.29 -12.77
N GLU A 503 23.52 3.10 -11.98
CA GLU A 503 23.62 4.57 -12.03
C GLU A 503 25.01 5.02 -11.51
N HIS A 504 26.07 4.74 -12.28
CA HIS A 504 27.39 5.28 -12.04
C HIS A 504 27.44 6.73 -12.53
N VAL A 505 27.30 7.67 -11.59
CA VAL A 505 27.83 9.03 -11.77
C VAL A 505 29.05 9.19 -10.86
N ALA A 506 30.20 9.16 -11.51
CA ALA A 506 31.49 9.73 -11.13
C ALA A 506 31.63 10.29 -9.70
N THR A 507 32.33 9.56 -8.84
CA THR A 507 33.25 10.18 -7.89
C THR A 507 34.58 10.43 -8.59
N SER A 508 34.62 11.39 -9.51
CA SER A 508 35.87 12.06 -9.84
C SER A 508 36.15 13.08 -8.75
N THR A 509 36.64 12.62 -7.59
CA THR A 509 37.51 13.46 -6.77
C THR A 509 38.76 13.70 -7.59
N GLN A 510 38.75 14.84 -8.28
CA GLN A 510 39.94 15.43 -8.85
C GLN A 510 41.02 15.47 -7.77
N SER A 511 42.07 14.68 -8.01
CA SER A 511 43.43 15.06 -7.69
C SER A 511 43.58 16.57 -7.88
N THR A 512 43.78 17.28 -6.77
CA THR A 512 44.35 18.62 -6.76
C THR A 512 45.45 18.64 -5.69
N ALA A 513 46.67 18.68 -6.23
CA ALA A 513 47.96 19.11 -5.65
C ALA A 513 48.38 18.56 -4.26
#